data_AF-A0A7V8ZDM9-F1
#
_entry.id   AF-A0A7V8ZDM9-F1
#
_cell.length_a   1.000
_cell.length_b   1.000
_cell.length_c   1.000
_cell.angle_alpha   90.00
_cell.angle_beta   90.00
_cell.angle_gamma   90.00
#
_symmetry.space_group_name_H-M   'P 1'
#
loop_
_entity.id
_entity.type
_entity.pdbx_description
1 polymer ?
#
loop_
_entity_poly.entity_id
_entity_poly.type
_entity_poly.pdbx_seq_one_letter_code
_entity_poly.pdbx_strand_id
1 'polypeptide(L)' 'VRENPGITVRELGEKIKIKHPNYLYRVMASLQKDGSVKKQGKGYVAA' A
#
# COMPACT_ATOMS: atom_id res chain seq x y z
N VAL A 1 4.85 3.95 1.07
CA VAL A 1 5.55 3.30 -0.07
C VAL A 1 6.74 4.12 -0.58
N ARG A 2 6.64 5.44 -0.77
CA ARG A 2 7.79 6.29 -1.16
C ARG A 2 8.92 6.25 -0.14
N GLU A 3 8.58 6.42 1.14
CA GLU A 3 9.55 6.38 2.23
C GLU A 3 9.90 4.95 2.70
N ASN A 4 9.14 3.95 2.24
CA ASN A 4 9.26 2.55 2.65
C ASN A 4 8.88 1.66 1.45
N PRO A 5 9.79 1.49 0.46
CA PRO A 5 9.54 0.65 -0.69
C PRO A 5 9.40 -0.82 -0.26
N GLY A 6 8.44 -1.53 -0.85
CA GLY A 6 8.17 -2.93 -0.52
C GLY A 6 7.24 -3.14 0.69
N ILE A 7 6.76 -2.05 1.31
CA ILE A 7 5.81 -2.15 2.44
C ILE A 7 4.52 -2.87 2.02
N THR A 8 4.09 -3.81 2.84
CA THR A 8 2.82 -4.52 2.65
C THR A 8 1.65 -3.70 3.19
N VAL A 9 0.42 -4.06 2.79
CA VAL A 9 -0.80 -3.41 3.31
C VAL A 9 -0.90 -3.56 4.83
N ARG A 10 -0.48 -4.71 5.38
CA ARG A 10 -0.51 -4.98 6.81
C ARG A 10 0.42 -4.02 7.58
N GLU A 11 1.69 -3.96 7.18
CA GLU A 11 2.70 -3.09 7.80
C GLU A 11 2.33 -1.62 7.65
N LEU A 12 1.78 -1.24 6.48
CA LEU A 12 1.30 0.11 6.26
C LEU A 12 0.15 0.46 7.23
N GLY A 13 -0.79 -0.46 7.43
CA GLY A 13 -1.91 -0.29 8.37
C GLY A 13 -1.46 -0.12 9.82
N GLU A 14 -0.47 -0.90 10.25
CA GLU A 14 0.16 -0.78 11.58
C GLU A 14 0.84 0.59 11.75
N LYS A 15 1.60 1.04 10.72
CA LYS A 15 2.35 2.29 10.76
C LYS A 15 1.47 3.55 10.82
N ILE A 16 0.35 3.55 10.09
CA ILE A 16 -0.59 4.68 10.06
C ILE A 16 -1.75 4.52 11.05
N LYS A 17 -1.71 3.49 11.91
CA LYS A 17 -2.70 3.18 12.95
C LYS A 17 -4.15 3.12 12.43
N ILE A 18 -4.36 2.69 11.19
CA ILE A 18 -5.71 2.53 10.62
C ILE A 18 -6.33 1.22 11.13
N LYS A 19 -7.53 1.34 11.70
CA LYS A 19 -8.29 0.20 12.28
C LYS A 19 -8.91 -0.73 11.22
N HIS A 20 -8.93 -0.34 9.94
CA HIS A 20 -9.64 -1.06 8.87
C HIS A 20 -8.70 -1.48 7.73
N PRO A 21 -8.08 -2.67 7.81
CA PRO A 21 -7.18 -3.16 6.77
C PRO A 21 -7.86 -3.28 5.39
N ASN A 22 -9.15 -3.62 5.34
CA ASN A 22 -9.92 -3.70 4.09
C ASN A 22 -9.99 -2.37 3.33
N TYR A 23 -10.04 -1.23 4.03
CA TYR A 23 -9.99 0.07 3.38
C TYR A 23 -8.66 0.28 2.65
N LEU A 24 -7.57 -0.11 3.32
CA LEU A 24 -6.22 0.09 2.81
C LEU A 24 -5.96 -0.76 1.56
N TYR A 25 -6.50 -1.97 1.47
CA TYR A 25 -6.47 -2.76 0.23
C TYR A 25 -7.14 -2.05 -0.95
N ARG A 26 -8.30 -1.39 -0.74
CA ARG A 26 -8.99 -0.65 -1.79
C ARG A 26 -8.22 0.59 -2.24
N VAL A 27 -7.64 1.32 -1.29
CA VAL A 27 -6.80 2.49 -1.59
C VAL A 27 -5.59 2.06 -2.41
N MET A 28 -4.89 1.00 -2.01
CA MET A 28 -3.72 0.51 -2.74
C MET A 28 -4.09 0.02 -4.15
N ALA A 29 -5.27 -0.61 -4.32
CA ALA A 29 -5.77 -0.99 -5.63
C ALA A 29 -6.08 0.22 -6.53
N SER A 30 -6.68 1.29 -5.98
CA SER A 30 -6.91 2.53 -6.73
C SER A 30 -5.59 3.18 -7.12
N LEU A 31 -4.66 3.33 -6.17
CA LEU A 31 -3.34 3.92 -6.44
C LEU A 31 -2.55 3.14 -7.49
N GLN A 32 -2.70 1.82 -7.53
CA GLN A 32 -2.09 0.99 -8.57
C GLN A 32 -2.77 1.22 -9.94
N LYS A 33 -4.10 1.30 -9.98
CA LYS A 33 -4.86 1.62 -11.20
C LYS A 33 -4.49 3.00 -11.75
N ASP A 34 -4.29 3.97 -10.87
CA ASP A 34 -3.90 5.34 -11.21
C ASP A 34 -2.41 5.46 -11.54
N GLY A 35 -1.66 4.35 -11.53
CA GLY A 35 -0.24 4.31 -11.85
C GLY A 35 0.67 5.00 -10.83
N SER A 36 0.18 5.29 -9.62
CA SER A 36 0.94 5.93 -8.55
C SER A 36 1.84 4.96 -7.78
N VAL A 37 1.45 3.68 -7.74
CA VAL A 37 2.22 2.62 -7.08
C VAL A 37 2.29 1.37 -7.97
N LYS A 38 3.35 0.59 -7.81
CA LYS A 38 3.51 -0.72 -8.45
C LYS A 38 3.56 -1.80 -7.37
N LYS A 39 2.85 -2.91 -7.61
CA LYS A 39 2.90 -4.08 -6.74
C LYS A 39 4.16 -4.89 -7.05
N GLN A 40 4.96 -5.18 -6.03
CA GLN A 40 6.11 -6.07 -6.10
C GLN A 40 5.94 -7.19 -5.07
N GLY A 41 5.68 -8.41 -5.55
CA GLY A 41 5.38 -9.55 -4.68
C GLY A 41 4.18 -9.28 -3.78
N LYS A 42 4.42 -9.25 -2.47
CA LYS A 42 3.40 -8.96 -1.44
C LYS A 42 3.35 -7.47 -1.03
N GLY A 43 4.30 -6.67 -1.49
CA GLY A 43 4.49 -5.26 -1.12
C GLY A 43 4.21 -4.29 -2.27
N TYR A 44 4.33 -3.00 -1.96
CA TYR A 44 4.13 -1.91 -2.92
C TYR A 44 5.32 -0.94 -2.94
N VAL A 45 5.69 -0.50 -4.13
CA VAL A 45 6.68 0.54 -4.38
C VAL A 45 6.00 1.72 -5.07
N ALA A 46 6.56 2.92 -4.92
CA ALA A 46 6.11 4.05 -5.74
C ALA A 46 6.45 3.75 -7.21
N ALA A 47 5.54 4.12 -8.12
CA ALA A 47 5.69 3.85 -9.55
C ALA A 47 6.77 4.69 -10.21
#